data_AF-A0A7X7H1X1-F1
#
_entry.id   AF-A0A7X7H1X1-F1
#
_cell.length_a   1.000
_cell.length_b   1.000
_cell.length_c   1.000
_cell.angle_alpha   90.00
_cell.angle_beta   90.00
_cell.angle_gamma   90.00
#
_symmetry.space_group_name_H-M   'P 1'
#
loop_
_entity.id
_entity.type
_entity.pdbx_description
1 polymer ?
#
loop_
_entity_poly.entity_id
_entity_poly.type
_entity_poly.pdbx_seq_one_letter_code
_entity_poly.pdbx_strand_id
1 'polypeptide(L)'
;MLKLTEHEKAMLDGKMGKFKQKAMEFNVRYAKVLGAEEFCEVSRTTFFIGAQHYLDCYRHGEEYKKIFSEFYLCSDEEIELGEMAPECKVQTCAASCDMWNCDKTHLSKEYSDKNKDYTEAARKMGVKIVESCTPYYVGWIPLMGEHFLSTESSNVVISNSFFGAYGNSDGVEAAVCAAITGRTPKWGMHIKENRYADCLV
;
A
#
# COMPACT_ATOMS: atom_id res chain seq x y z
N MET A 1 -11.82 -21.89 -4.40
CA MET A 1 -10.38 -22.15 -4.16
C MET A 1 -9.61 -21.08 -4.92
N LEU A 2 -8.68 -20.37 -4.27
CA LEU A 2 -7.91 -19.29 -4.86
C LEU A 2 -7.04 -19.81 -6.02
N LYS A 3 -7.21 -19.26 -7.21
CA LYS A 3 -6.45 -19.57 -8.42
C LYS A 3 -5.30 -18.59 -8.53
N LEU A 4 -4.09 -19.14 -8.66
CA LEU A 4 -2.86 -18.36 -8.84
C LEU A 4 -2.33 -18.54 -10.26
N THR A 5 -1.90 -17.45 -10.88
CA THR A 5 -1.11 -17.47 -12.12
C THR A 5 0.29 -18.05 -11.85
N GLU A 6 1.02 -18.44 -12.89
CA GLU A 6 2.41 -18.91 -12.73
C GLU A 6 3.32 -17.81 -12.16
N HIS A 7 3.04 -16.55 -12.46
CA HIS A 7 3.75 -15.41 -11.90
C HIS A 7 3.51 -15.27 -10.39
N GLU A 8 2.26 -15.36 -9.95
CA GLU A 8 1.87 -15.32 -8.52
C GLU A 8 2.42 -16.51 -7.74
N LYS A 9 2.40 -17.71 -8.33
CA LYS A 9 3.06 -18.90 -7.75
C LYS A 9 4.56 -18.68 -7.62
N ALA A 10 5.22 -18.12 -8.63
CA ALA A 10 6.65 -17.84 -8.55
C ALA A 10 7.01 -16.84 -7.44
N MET A 11 6.17 -15.82 -7.20
CA MET A 11 6.30 -14.93 -6.04
C MET A 11 6.14 -15.70 -4.73
N LEU A 12 5.07 -16.50 -4.60
CA LEU A 12 4.77 -17.27 -3.39
C LEU A 12 5.84 -18.35 -3.07
N ASP A 13 6.41 -18.96 -4.10
CA ASP A 13 7.51 -19.93 -3.99
C ASP A 13 8.85 -19.28 -3.61
N GLY A 14 8.93 -17.94 -3.59
CA GLY A 14 10.16 -17.20 -3.26
C GLY A 14 11.15 -17.05 -4.41
N LYS A 15 10.79 -17.43 -5.65
CA LYS A 15 11.65 -17.29 -6.84
C LYS A 15 11.98 -15.83 -7.18
N MET A 16 11.20 -14.89 -6.65
CA MET A 16 11.37 -13.44 -6.84
C MET A 16 11.91 -12.72 -5.59
N GLY A 17 12.52 -13.46 -4.67
CA GLY A 17 13.09 -12.94 -3.44
C GLY A 17 12.11 -12.93 -2.26
N LYS A 18 12.68 -12.94 -1.05
CA LYS A 18 11.93 -13.09 0.21
C LYS A 18 10.95 -11.95 0.48
N PHE A 19 11.31 -10.72 0.09
CA PHE A 19 10.45 -9.54 0.24
C PHE A 19 9.11 -9.69 -0.51
N LYS A 20 9.17 -10.05 -1.79
CA LYS A 20 7.96 -10.33 -2.60
C LYS A 20 7.22 -11.57 -2.12
N GLN A 21 7.95 -12.60 -1.69
CA GLN A 21 7.33 -13.81 -1.14
C GLN A 21 6.41 -13.50 0.03
N LYS A 22 6.91 -12.72 0.99
CA LYS A 22 6.17 -12.42 2.23
C LYS A 22 4.98 -11.51 1.99
N ALA A 23 5.12 -10.53 1.10
CA ALA A 23 3.98 -9.74 0.63
C ALA A 23 2.93 -10.61 -0.10
N MET A 24 3.35 -11.60 -0.89
CA MET A 24 2.44 -12.52 -1.57
C MET A 24 1.76 -13.49 -0.59
N GLU A 25 2.46 -13.96 0.45
CA GLU A 25 1.87 -14.74 1.55
C GLU A 25 0.76 -13.95 2.26
N PHE A 26 1.00 -12.68 2.57
CA PHE A 26 -0.03 -11.77 3.11
C PHE A 26 -1.24 -11.71 2.17
N ASN A 27 -1.02 -11.42 0.90
CA ASN A 27 -2.08 -11.29 -0.10
C ASN A 27 -2.90 -12.58 -0.26
N VAL A 28 -2.28 -13.77 -0.19
CA VAL A 28 -2.97 -15.06 -0.21
C VAL A 28 -3.83 -15.26 1.04
N ARG A 29 -3.33 -14.89 2.24
CA ARG A 29 -4.15 -14.93 3.46
C ARG A 29 -5.33 -13.96 3.36
N TYR A 30 -5.08 -12.75 2.87
CA TYR A 30 -6.09 -11.72 2.70
C TYR A 30 -7.19 -12.15 1.71
N ALA A 31 -6.81 -12.69 0.55
CA ALA A 31 -7.73 -13.24 -0.44
C ALA A 31 -8.66 -14.31 0.14
N LYS A 32 -8.13 -15.20 0.99
CA LYS A 32 -8.93 -16.26 1.63
C LYS A 32 -9.97 -15.68 2.60
N VAL A 33 -9.60 -14.67 3.39
CA VAL A 33 -10.53 -13.99 4.32
C VAL A 33 -11.66 -13.30 3.55
N LEU A 34 -11.31 -12.66 2.43
CA LEU A 34 -12.26 -11.93 1.59
C LEU A 34 -13.12 -12.84 0.67
N GLY A 35 -12.82 -14.13 0.60
CA GLY A 35 -13.48 -15.06 -0.31
C GLY A 35 -13.16 -14.82 -1.79
N ALA A 36 -12.03 -14.17 -2.10
CA ALA A 36 -11.61 -13.92 -3.47
C ALA A 36 -11.14 -15.22 -4.16
N GLU A 37 -11.49 -15.38 -5.43
CA GLU A 37 -11.10 -16.56 -6.22
C GLU A 37 -9.84 -16.34 -7.06
N GLU A 38 -9.47 -15.09 -7.33
CA GLU A 38 -8.31 -14.71 -8.15
C GLU A 38 -7.76 -13.35 -7.69
N PHE A 39 -6.57 -13.01 -8.18
CA PHE A 39 -5.98 -11.68 -8.03
C PHE A 39 -6.27 -10.81 -9.25
N CYS A 40 -6.18 -9.49 -9.08
CA CYS A 40 -6.08 -8.54 -10.19
C CYS A 40 -4.74 -7.79 -10.12
N GLU A 41 -4.28 -7.34 -11.29
CA GLU A 41 -3.05 -6.55 -11.41
C GLU A 41 -3.30 -5.12 -10.97
N VAL A 42 -2.46 -4.61 -10.07
CA VAL A 42 -2.57 -3.26 -9.51
C VAL A 42 -1.55 -2.36 -10.17
N SER A 43 -2.01 -1.31 -10.86
CA SER A 43 -1.13 -0.38 -11.56
C SER A 43 -0.76 0.84 -10.71
N ARG A 44 -1.49 1.10 -9.63
CA ARG A 44 -1.27 2.28 -8.78
C ARG A 44 -1.65 2.01 -7.33
N THR A 45 -0.83 2.54 -6.43
CA THR A 45 -1.16 2.56 -5.01
C THR A 45 -0.87 3.89 -4.34
N THR A 46 -1.66 4.20 -3.32
CA THR A 46 -1.32 5.24 -2.34
C THR A 46 -1.44 4.65 -0.94
N PHE A 47 -0.46 4.90 -0.08
CA PHE A 47 -0.51 4.46 1.30
C PHE A 47 0.19 5.44 2.26
N PHE A 48 -0.21 5.38 3.52
CA PHE A 48 0.48 6.09 4.61
C PHE A 48 1.77 5.34 4.96
N ILE A 49 2.89 6.05 4.90
CA ILE A 49 4.21 5.55 5.34
C ILE A 49 4.98 6.73 5.94
N GLY A 50 5.90 6.45 6.85
CA GLY A 50 6.55 7.45 7.70
C GLY A 50 6.40 7.08 9.17
N ALA A 51 6.88 7.93 10.08
CA ALA A 51 6.84 7.70 11.52
C ALA A 51 5.43 7.93 12.10
N GLN A 52 4.43 7.21 11.58
CA GLN A 52 3.04 7.37 11.96
C GLN A 52 2.78 6.92 13.41
N HIS A 53 1.83 7.56 14.09
CA HIS A 53 1.52 7.32 15.51
C HIS A 53 1.17 5.84 15.84
N TYR A 54 0.60 5.09 14.89
CA TYR A 54 0.31 3.67 15.09
C TYR A 54 1.57 2.79 15.16
N LEU A 55 2.75 3.32 14.79
CA LEU A 55 4.04 2.66 14.94
C LEU A 55 4.73 2.97 16.28
N ASP A 56 4.12 3.78 17.15
CA ASP A 56 4.70 4.10 18.47
C ASP A 56 4.59 2.94 19.48
N CYS A 57 3.93 1.85 19.10
CA CYS A 57 3.96 0.59 19.85
C CYS A 57 5.31 -0.14 19.76
N TYR A 58 6.14 0.20 18.77
CA TYR A 58 7.50 -0.32 18.60
C TYR A 58 8.49 0.41 19.51
N ARG A 59 9.58 -0.26 19.87
CA ARG A 59 10.56 0.34 20.79
C ARG A 59 11.33 1.47 20.09
N HIS A 60 11.66 2.52 20.84
CA HIS A 60 12.57 3.54 20.36
C HIS A 60 13.91 2.93 19.93
N GLY A 61 14.40 3.30 18.74
CA GLY A 61 15.65 2.80 18.17
C GLY A 61 15.56 1.44 17.47
N GLU A 62 14.36 0.87 17.34
CA GLU A 62 14.16 -0.37 16.58
C GLU A 62 14.39 -0.15 15.08
N GLU A 63 15.09 -1.09 14.45
CA GLU A 63 15.44 -0.99 13.03
C GLU A 63 14.18 -0.99 12.17
N TYR A 64 14.12 -0.06 11.21
CA TYR A 64 12.91 0.09 10.39
C TYR A 64 12.57 -1.17 9.58
N LYS A 65 13.55 -1.99 9.17
CA LYS A 65 13.30 -3.26 8.48
C LYS A 65 12.52 -4.27 9.33
N LYS A 66 12.76 -4.26 10.65
CA LYS A 66 12.04 -5.12 11.60
C LYS A 66 10.60 -4.64 11.74
N ILE A 67 10.41 -3.35 12.00
CA ILE A 67 9.08 -2.70 12.03
C ILE A 67 8.33 -2.99 10.74
N PHE A 68 9.01 -2.87 9.59
CA PHE A 68 8.39 -3.08 8.29
C PHE A 68 7.94 -4.54 8.09
N SER A 69 8.77 -5.48 8.51
CA SER A 69 8.47 -6.92 8.41
C SER A 69 7.30 -7.32 9.29
N GLU A 70 7.28 -6.84 10.54
CA GLU A 70 6.21 -7.16 11.49
C GLU A 70 4.90 -6.46 11.13
N PHE A 71 4.95 -5.15 10.86
CA PHE A 71 3.75 -4.35 10.62
C PHE A 71 3.18 -4.53 9.22
N TYR A 72 3.96 -4.22 8.17
CA TYR A 72 3.43 -4.19 6.80
C TYR A 72 3.37 -5.57 6.13
N LEU A 73 4.32 -6.46 6.44
CA LEU A 73 4.34 -7.82 5.87
C LEU A 73 3.65 -8.87 6.76
N CYS A 74 3.28 -8.50 8.00
CA CYS A 74 2.75 -9.41 9.01
C CYS A 74 3.60 -10.69 9.11
N SER A 75 4.91 -10.51 9.32
CA SER A 75 5.92 -11.55 9.37
C SER A 75 6.79 -11.42 10.61
N ASP A 76 6.98 -12.53 11.33
CA ASP A 76 7.92 -12.62 12.45
C ASP A 76 9.39 -12.71 12.00
N GLU A 77 9.63 -12.97 10.71
CA GLU A 77 10.96 -12.95 10.12
C GLU A 77 11.38 -11.52 9.76
N GLU A 78 12.58 -11.10 10.16
CA GLU A 78 13.20 -9.86 9.68
C GLU A 78 13.62 -10.01 8.21
N ILE A 79 13.05 -9.19 7.34
CA ILE A 79 13.23 -9.26 5.89
C ILE A 79 13.89 -7.97 5.42
N GLU A 80 14.92 -8.09 4.60
CA GLU A 80 15.54 -6.95 3.94
C GLU A 80 14.55 -6.25 3.00
N LEU A 81 14.54 -4.92 3.05
CA LEU A 81 13.64 -4.11 2.22
C LEU A 81 14.02 -4.27 0.75
N GLY A 82 13.03 -4.64 -0.08
CA GLY A 82 13.18 -4.74 -1.53
C GLY A 82 12.55 -3.57 -2.26
N GLU A 83 12.29 -3.75 -3.55
CA GLU A 83 11.65 -2.74 -4.39
C GLU A 83 10.15 -3.03 -4.57
N MET A 84 9.38 -1.95 -4.77
CA MET A 84 7.99 -2.03 -5.21
C MET A 84 7.91 -2.66 -6.61
N ALA A 85 6.75 -3.19 -6.98
CA ALA A 85 6.50 -3.75 -8.30
C ALA A 85 6.67 -2.66 -9.38
N PRO A 86 7.47 -2.88 -10.42
CA PRO A 86 7.77 -1.87 -11.44
C PRO A 86 6.53 -1.43 -12.23
N GLU A 87 5.51 -2.29 -12.33
CA GLU A 87 4.22 -1.98 -12.95
C GLU A 87 3.34 -1.06 -12.08
N CYS A 88 3.65 -0.92 -10.79
CA CYS A 88 2.83 -0.18 -9.84
C CYS A 88 3.40 1.20 -9.54
N LYS A 89 2.65 2.25 -9.88
CA LYS A 89 3.00 3.64 -9.54
C LYS A 89 2.60 3.90 -8.09
N VAL A 90 3.60 3.97 -7.21
CA VAL A 90 3.41 4.11 -5.77
C VAL A 90 3.70 5.53 -5.31
N GLN A 91 2.82 6.12 -4.51
CA GLN A 91 3.10 7.38 -3.82
C GLN A 91 2.60 7.39 -2.38
N THR A 92 3.16 8.27 -1.56
CA THR A 92 2.71 8.47 -0.18
C THR A 92 1.42 9.27 -0.12
N CYS A 93 0.56 8.91 0.84
CA CYS A 93 -0.61 9.68 1.27
C CYS A 93 -0.17 10.82 2.22
N ALA A 94 -0.99 11.28 3.17
CA ALA A 94 -0.63 12.42 4.03
C ALA A 94 0.64 12.18 4.87
N ALA A 95 1.37 13.27 5.11
CA ALA A 95 2.55 13.29 5.96
C ALA A 95 2.22 12.90 7.41
N SER A 96 3.17 12.28 8.11
CA SER A 96 3.10 12.09 9.57
C SER A 96 3.39 13.39 10.35
N CYS A 97 4.11 14.33 9.72
CA CYS A 97 4.46 15.64 10.28
C CYS A 97 4.89 16.63 9.19
N ASP A 98 4.99 17.90 9.57
CA ASP A 98 5.65 18.91 8.74
C ASP A 98 7.14 18.55 8.55
N MET A 99 7.53 18.28 7.30
CA MET A 99 8.91 17.90 6.94
C MET A 99 9.94 19.03 7.13
N TRP A 100 9.50 20.28 7.20
CA TRP A 100 10.36 21.47 7.12
C TRP A 100 10.37 22.28 8.40
N ASN A 101 9.26 22.29 9.15
CA ASN A 101 9.06 23.15 10.31
C ASN A 101 8.56 22.36 11.53
N CYS A 102 9.30 21.32 11.94
CA CYS A 102 8.96 20.55 13.15
C CYS A 102 8.84 21.44 14.41
N ASP A 103 9.71 22.43 14.57
CA ASP A 103 9.67 23.35 15.72
C ASP A 103 8.37 24.17 15.78
N LYS A 104 7.85 24.62 14.62
CA LYS A 104 6.60 25.41 14.55
C LYS A 104 5.35 24.58 14.81
N THR A 105 5.45 23.27 14.59
CA THR A 105 4.39 22.30 14.85
C THR A 105 4.54 21.61 16.21
N HIS A 106 5.49 22.09 17.03
CA HIS A 106 5.77 21.57 18.37
C HIS A 106 6.17 20.08 18.38
N LEU A 107 6.76 19.60 17.30
CA LEU A 107 7.29 18.25 17.18
C LEU A 107 8.77 18.21 17.52
N SER A 108 9.22 17.13 18.14
CA SER A 108 10.64 16.96 18.45
C SER A 108 11.46 16.74 17.19
N LYS A 109 12.70 17.21 17.20
CA LYS A 109 13.66 16.92 16.13
C LYS A 109 13.88 15.42 15.96
N GLU A 110 13.90 14.66 17.04
CA GLU A 110 13.99 13.20 17.02
C GLU A 110 12.87 12.56 16.20
N TYR A 111 11.61 12.99 16.40
CA TYR A 111 10.47 12.50 15.62
C TYR A 111 10.58 12.89 14.14
N SER A 112 10.97 14.14 13.86
CA SER A 112 11.18 14.61 12.49
C SER A 112 12.26 13.79 11.77
N ASP A 113 13.37 13.51 12.43
CA ASP A 113 14.47 12.73 11.85
C ASP A 113 14.09 11.26 11.69
N LYS A 114 13.35 10.66 12.65
CA LYS A 114 12.73 9.32 12.50
C LYS A 114 11.82 9.26 11.27
N ASN A 115 10.98 10.27 11.04
CA ASN A 115 10.12 10.30 9.86
C ASN A 115 10.91 10.39 8.55
N LYS A 116 11.99 11.19 8.52
CA LYS A 116 12.87 11.29 7.35
C LYS A 116 13.53 9.96 7.04
N ASP A 117 13.98 9.22 8.05
CA ASP A 117 14.58 7.89 7.84
C ASP A 117 13.57 6.91 7.21
N TYR A 118 12.33 6.91 7.69
CA TYR A 118 11.29 6.00 7.17
C TYR A 118 10.85 6.37 5.75
N THR A 119 10.72 7.67 5.46
CA THR A 119 10.37 8.16 4.11
C THR A 119 11.53 7.97 3.12
N GLU A 120 12.79 8.11 3.56
CA GLU A 120 13.96 7.81 2.73
C GLU A 120 14.07 6.32 2.42
N ALA A 121 13.78 5.44 3.38
CA ALA A 121 13.65 4.01 3.12
C ALA A 121 12.56 3.72 2.09
N ALA A 122 11.38 4.34 2.23
CA ALA A 122 10.31 4.24 1.23
C ALA A 122 10.74 4.71 -0.16
N ARG A 123 11.47 5.83 -0.25
CA ARG A 123 12.01 6.36 -1.50
C ARG A 123 12.95 5.37 -2.17
N LYS A 124 13.82 4.70 -1.40
CA LYS A 124 14.74 3.66 -1.91
C LYS A 124 14.00 2.43 -2.45
N MET A 125 12.82 2.11 -1.90
CA MET A 125 11.96 1.04 -2.44
C MET A 125 11.22 1.45 -3.73
N GLY A 126 11.35 2.70 -4.19
CA GLY A 126 10.70 3.21 -5.41
C GLY A 126 9.42 4.02 -5.17
N VAL A 127 9.09 4.35 -3.91
CA VAL A 127 7.91 5.16 -3.57
C VAL A 127 8.15 6.64 -3.86
N LYS A 128 7.17 7.31 -4.47
CA LYS A 128 7.17 8.78 -4.61
C LYS A 128 6.71 9.42 -3.30
N ILE A 129 7.60 10.19 -2.65
CA ILE A 129 7.28 10.93 -1.43
C ILE A 129 6.56 12.23 -1.83
N VAL A 130 5.23 12.19 -1.82
CA VAL A 130 4.35 13.28 -2.27
C VAL A 130 3.60 13.91 -1.10
N GLU A 131 3.29 13.12 -0.08
CA GLU A 131 2.73 13.57 1.19
C GLU A 131 1.38 14.29 1.08
N SER A 132 0.46 13.77 0.25
CA SER A 132 -0.83 14.41 -0.03
C SER A 132 -2.02 13.47 0.15
N CYS A 133 -3.02 13.93 0.91
CA CYS A 133 -4.37 13.34 1.00
C CYS A 133 -5.26 13.66 -0.22
N THR A 134 -4.76 14.45 -1.18
CA THR A 134 -5.48 14.77 -2.42
C THR A 134 -4.63 14.39 -3.63
N PRO A 135 -4.35 13.09 -3.82
CA PRO A 135 -3.39 12.60 -4.82
C PRO A 135 -3.80 12.95 -6.26
N TYR A 136 -5.11 13.08 -6.52
CA TYR A 136 -5.68 13.50 -7.80
C TYR A 136 -5.35 14.95 -8.19
N TYR A 137 -5.05 15.84 -7.24
CA TYR A 137 -4.60 17.21 -7.57
C TYR A 137 -3.12 17.29 -7.97
N VAL A 138 -2.36 16.23 -7.69
CA VAL A 138 -0.91 16.17 -7.98
C VAL A 138 -0.59 15.15 -9.10
N GLY A 139 -1.59 14.80 -9.90
CA GLY A 139 -1.42 13.98 -11.10
C GLY A 139 -1.48 12.47 -10.88
N TRP A 140 -1.85 12.00 -9.68
CA TRP A 140 -2.20 10.60 -9.49
C TRP A 140 -3.62 10.38 -10.02
N ILE A 141 -3.71 10.08 -11.32
CA ILE A 141 -4.97 9.89 -12.03
C ILE A 141 -4.95 8.49 -12.66
N PRO A 142 -5.80 7.55 -12.20
CA PRO A 142 -5.96 6.26 -12.86
C PRO A 142 -6.74 6.39 -14.17
N LEU A 143 -6.59 5.40 -15.05
CA LEU A 143 -7.39 5.26 -16.26
C LEU A 143 -8.62 4.38 -16.00
N MET A 144 -9.64 4.51 -16.85
CA MET A 144 -10.83 3.66 -16.83
C MET A 144 -10.45 2.18 -16.85
N GLY A 145 -10.94 1.42 -15.89
CA GLY A 145 -10.68 -0.01 -15.74
C GLY A 145 -9.32 -0.37 -15.11
N GLU A 146 -8.45 0.59 -14.79
CA GLU A 146 -7.25 0.31 -13.99
C GLU A 146 -7.65 -0.11 -12.57
N HIS A 147 -6.95 -1.11 -12.02
CA HIS A 147 -7.11 -1.46 -10.62
C HIS A 147 -6.10 -0.70 -9.76
N PHE A 148 -6.58 -0.16 -8.65
CA PHE A 148 -5.77 0.61 -7.72
C PHE A 148 -6.08 0.24 -6.27
N LEU A 149 -5.13 0.45 -5.37
CA LEU A 149 -5.38 0.47 -3.93
C LEU A 149 -5.07 1.85 -3.37
N SER A 150 -5.92 2.36 -2.49
CA SER A 150 -5.70 3.65 -1.86
C SER A 150 -6.17 3.63 -0.42
N THR A 151 -5.30 4.07 0.49
CA THR A 151 -5.66 4.34 1.88
C THR A 151 -6.36 5.70 2.05
N GLU A 152 -6.55 6.47 0.97
CA GLU A 152 -7.16 7.80 1.01
C GLU A 152 -8.63 7.74 0.58
N SER A 153 -9.51 7.99 1.54
CA SER A 153 -10.96 7.86 1.38
C SER A 153 -11.51 8.66 0.18
N SER A 154 -11.10 9.92 0.02
CA SER A 154 -11.64 10.76 -1.05
C SER A 154 -11.12 10.31 -2.42
N ASN A 155 -9.89 9.80 -2.48
CA ASN A 155 -9.30 9.29 -3.69
C ASN A 155 -9.99 8.01 -4.17
N VAL A 156 -10.40 7.13 -3.26
CA VAL A 156 -11.19 5.94 -3.59
C VAL A 156 -12.50 6.35 -4.26
N VAL A 157 -13.22 7.32 -3.70
CA VAL A 157 -14.50 7.80 -4.27
C VAL A 157 -14.29 8.41 -5.65
N ILE A 158 -13.35 9.36 -5.79
CA ILE A 158 -13.08 10.03 -7.07
C ILE A 158 -12.62 9.02 -8.13
N SER A 159 -11.70 8.11 -7.79
CA SER A 159 -11.18 7.12 -8.73
C SER A 159 -12.26 6.16 -9.22
N ASN A 160 -13.15 5.72 -8.33
CA ASN A 160 -14.25 4.86 -8.72
C ASN A 160 -15.34 5.60 -9.53
N SER A 161 -15.72 6.81 -9.12
CA SER A 161 -16.88 7.53 -9.67
C SER A 161 -16.56 8.38 -10.90
N PHE A 162 -15.42 9.08 -10.91
CA PHE A 162 -15.05 10.00 -11.99
C PHE A 162 -14.18 9.32 -13.05
N PHE A 163 -13.20 8.53 -12.60
CA PHE A 163 -12.23 7.90 -13.53
C PHE A 163 -12.63 6.49 -13.96
N GLY A 164 -13.64 5.88 -13.33
CA GLY A 164 -14.07 4.52 -13.63
C GLY A 164 -12.98 3.47 -13.37
N ALA A 165 -12.05 3.77 -12.48
CA ALA A 165 -11.05 2.85 -12.00
C ALA A 165 -11.64 1.94 -10.91
N TYR A 166 -10.96 0.84 -10.64
CA TYR A 166 -11.45 -0.25 -9.80
C TYR A 166 -10.61 -0.39 -8.53
N GLY A 167 -11.13 0.03 -7.38
CA GLY A 167 -10.35 -0.03 -6.14
C GLY A 167 -11.20 0.06 -4.88
N ASN A 168 -10.70 -0.57 -3.81
CA ASN A 168 -11.28 -0.54 -2.48
C ASN A 168 -10.52 0.43 -1.57
N SER A 169 -11.13 0.77 -0.43
CA SER A 169 -10.47 1.41 0.70
C SER A 169 -9.88 0.34 1.62
N ASP A 170 -8.75 -0.24 1.20
CA ASP A 170 -8.05 -1.28 1.95
C ASP A 170 -7.10 -0.70 3.02
N GLY A 171 -6.71 -1.53 3.98
CA GLY A 171 -5.72 -1.20 5.01
C GLY A 171 -4.32 -0.90 4.44
N VAL A 172 -3.48 -0.27 5.25
CA VAL A 172 -2.13 0.15 4.84
C VAL A 172 -1.24 -1.05 4.47
N GLU A 173 -1.37 -2.16 5.19
CA GLU A 173 -0.66 -3.42 4.99
C GLU A 173 -1.02 -4.04 3.64
N ALA A 174 -2.32 -4.04 3.31
CA ALA A 174 -2.81 -4.52 2.01
C ALA A 174 -2.34 -3.62 0.86
N ALA A 175 -2.37 -2.31 1.02
CA ALA A 175 -1.87 -1.37 0.01
C ALA A 175 -0.35 -1.51 -0.21
N VAL A 176 0.44 -1.71 0.85
CA VAL A 176 1.88 -1.95 0.76
C VAL A 176 2.16 -3.31 0.11
N CYS A 177 1.51 -4.40 0.54
CA CYS A 177 1.70 -5.72 -0.06
C CYS A 177 1.28 -5.75 -1.53
N ALA A 178 0.21 -5.05 -1.89
CA ALA A 178 -0.20 -4.89 -3.29
C ALA A 178 0.82 -4.08 -4.10
N ALA A 179 1.44 -3.05 -3.51
CA ALA A 179 2.49 -2.28 -4.16
C ALA A 179 3.76 -3.10 -4.40
N ILE A 180 4.12 -3.99 -3.47
CA ILE A 180 5.30 -4.88 -3.57
C ILE A 180 5.10 -5.96 -4.64
N THR A 181 3.89 -6.53 -4.71
CA THR A 181 3.58 -7.67 -5.59
C THR A 181 2.97 -7.26 -6.92
N GLY A 182 2.44 -6.04 -7.03
CA GLY A 182 1.58 -5.62 -8.15
C GLY A 182 0.25 -6.37 -8.19
N ARG A 183 -0.16 -7.02 -7.10
CA ARG A 183 -1.35 -7.89 -7.04
C ARG A 183 -2.19 -7.60 -5.81
N THR A 184 -3.50 -7.62 -5.95
CA THR A 184 -4.45 -7.53 -4.84
C THR A 184 -5.60 -8.52 -5.08
N PRO A 185 -6.25 -9.07 -4.04
CA PRO A 185 -7.39 -9.95 -4.24
C PRO A 185 -8.45 -9.26 -5.10
N LYS A 186 -9.03 -9.96 -6.08
CA LYS A 186 -10.11 -9.38 -6.90
C LYS A 186 -11.43 -9.54 -6.15
N TRP A 187 -11.77 -8.52 -5.36
CA TRP A 187 -12.96 -8.51 -4.50
C TRP A 187 -13.58 -7.10 -4.42
N GLY A 188 -14.80 -7.01 -3.92
CA GLY A 188 -15.46 -5.72 -3.68
C GLY A 188 -15.57 -4.90 -4.97
N MET A 189 -15.08 -3.66 -4.95
CA MET A 189 -15.11 -2.71 -6.06
C MET A 189 -14.14 -3.04 -7.21
N HIS A 190 -13.29 -4.05 -7.05
CA HIS A 190 -12.52 -4.63 -8.16
C HIS A 190 -13.36 -5.51 -9.09
N ILE A 191 -14.59 -5.85 -8.70
CA ILE A 191 -15.54 -6.62 -9.51
C ILE A 191 -16.53 -5.64 -10.12
N LYS A 192 -16.66 -5.64 -11.44
CA LYS A 192 -17.49 -4.66 -12.17
C LYS A 192 -18.95 -4.73 -11.73
N GLU A 193 -19.46 -5.94 -11.56
CA GLU A 193 -20.85 -6.24 -11.23
C GLU A 193 -21.24 -5.69 -9.85
N ASN A 194 -20.29 -5.63 -8.91
CA ASN A 194 -20.52 -5.08 -7.56
C ASN A 194 -20.67 -3.55 -7.54
N ARG A 195 -20.44 -2.88 -8.67
CA ARG A 195 -20.46 -1.41 -8.77
C ARG A 195 -21.82 -0.89 -9.25
N TYR A 196 -22.71 -1.78 -9.66
CA TYR A 196 -24.06 -1.38 -10.06
C TYR A 196 -24.86 -0.99 -8.82
N ALA A 197 -25.63 0.09 -8.92
CA ALA A 197 -26.51 0.49 -7.84
C ALA A 197 -27.56 -0.60 -7.59
N ASP A 198 -27.69 -1.02 -6.34
CA ASP A 198 -28.68 -1.98 -5.85
C ASP A 198 -29.85 -1.29 -5.12
N CYS A 199 -29.72 0.01 -4.87
CA CYS A 199 -30.73 0.85 -4.25
C CYS A 199 -30.90 2.17 -5.01
N LEU A 200 -32.14 2.61 -5.17
CA LEU A 200 -32.49 3.96 -5.62
C LEU A 200 -32.74 4.81 -4.37
N VAL A 201 -32.00 5.91 -4.24
CA VAL A 201 -32.08 6.84 -3.09
C VAL A 201 -32.86 8.09 -3.47
#